data_AF-A0A4R2DH49-F1
#
_entry.id   AF-A0A4R2DH49-F1
#
_cell.length_a   1.000
_cell.length_b   1.000
_cell.length_c   1.000
_cell.angle_alpha   90.00
_cell.angle_beta   90.00
_cell.angle_gamma   90.00
#
_symmetry.space_group_name_H-M   'P 1'
#
loop_
_entity.id
_entity.type
_entity.pdbx_description
1 polymer ?
#
loop_
_entity_poly.entity_id
_entity_poly.type
_entity_poly.pdbx_seq_one_letter_code
_entity_poly.pdbx_strand_id
1 'polypeptide(L)'
;MRRFEFPIDLPHAKSVNQTLAEVRSLRRSGVIVAVLCAAAAAWLIYLGKPWSYVVGAVLIVAAVTSLWVALWAPRKIGTIEELYHDSPLVPAVVATTRARGMTLLALIDIAKPEAGTHHYALVTRDVLAIPGHRARVGEQVPSVAVLSDRTTSNKSDVWQMASPMPISWGTRDTKVLAEAAGAIDNAEWRLLANKLKLADEVNATDERRMVLDHKDLPPELR
;
A
#
# COMPACT_ATOMS: atom_id res chain seq x y z
N MET A 1 -15.71 0.03 -12.42
CA MET A 1 -14.71 0.70 -11.54
C MET A 1 -14.66 2.19 -11.86
N ARG A 2 -14.77 3.06 -10.86
CA ARG A 2 -14.74 4.54 -11.02
C ARG A 2 -13.31 5.03 -10.82
N ARG A 3 -12.80 5.87 -11.74
CA ARG A 3 -11.49 6.54 -11.61
C ARG A 3 -11.72 7.98 -11.16
N PHE A 4 -10.83 8.49 -10.32
CA PHE A 4 -10.93 9.86 -9.80
C PHE A 4 -9.58 10.56 -9.96
N GLU A 5 -9.56 11.59 -10.80
CA GLU A 5 -8.37 12.38 -11.10
C GLU A 5 -8.27 13.57 -10.15
N PHE A 6 -7.10 13.79 -9.55
CA PHE A 6 -6.87 14.94 -8.68
C PHE A 6 -5.41 15.39 -8.73
N PRO A 7 -5.12 16.69 -8.50
CA PRO A 7 -3.76 17.19 -8.43
C PRO A 7 -3.07 16.66 -7.15
N ILE A 8 -1.97 15.93 -7.33
CA ILE A 8 -1.23 15.30 -6.23
C ILE A 8 -0.15 16.24 -5.70
N ASP A 9 -0.20 16.51 -4.40
CA ASP A 9 0.88 17.17 -3.64
C ASP A 9 1.98 16.13 -3.35
N LEU A 10 2.88 15.94 -4.32
CA LEU A 10 4.01 15.01 -4.23
C LEU A 10 4.86 15.15 -2.95
N PRO A 11 5.23 16.37 -2.48
CA PRO A 11 5.94 16.49 -1.21
C PRO A 11 5.10 16.03 -0.01
N HIS A 12 3.79 16.26 0.01
CA HIS A 12 2.90 15.72 1.04
C HIS A 12 2.81 14.20 1.00
N ALA A 13 2.56 13.62 -0.18
CA ALA A 13 2.48 12.17 -0.38
C ALA A 13 3.76 11.46 0.07
N LYS A 14 4.93 12.05 -0.20
CA LYS A 14 6.23 11.52 0.24
C LYS A 14 6.45 11.56 1.75
N SER A 15 5.74 12.42 2.48
CA SER A 15 5.86 12.56 3.94
C SER A 15 4.94 11.61 4.71
N VAL A 16 3.78 11.27 4.14
CA VAL A 16 2.73 10.49 4.82
C VAL A 16 2.70 9.02 4.37
N ASN A 17 3.15 8.73 3.14
CA ASN A 17 3.09 7.37 2.61
C ASN A 17 4.14 6.46 3.27
N GLN A 18 3.66 5.53 4.10
CA GLN A 18 4.48 4.59 4.87
C GLN A 18 5.28 3.63 3.99
N THR A 19 4.81 3.33 2.77
CA THR A 19 5.54 2.47 1.82
C THR A 19 6.89 3.10 1.45
N LEU A 20 6.97 4.43 1.36
CA LEU A 20 8.23 5.13 1.14
C LEU A 20 9.12 5.14 2.39
N ALA A 21 8.54 5.10 3.58
CA ALA A 21 9.31 4.98 4.82
C ALA A 21 9.98 3.60 4.91
N GLU A 22 9.28 2.53 4.54
CA GLU A 22 9.82 1.17 4.45
C GLU A 22 10.91 1.06 3.37
N VAL A 23 10.70 1.67 2.20
CA VAL A 23 11.72 1.73 1.13
C VAL A 23 12.94 2.56 1.59
N ARG A 24 12.75 3.65 2.35
CA ARG A 24 13.86 4.44 2.93
C ARG A 24 14.62 3.65 4.00
N SER A 25 13.96 2.84 4.83
CA SER A 25 14.67 1.96 5.77
C SER A 25 15.43 0.87 5.04
N LEU A 26 14.87 0.29 3.97
CA LEU A 26 15.55 -0.70 3.13
C LEU A 26 16.77 -0.10 2.43
N ARG A 27 16.69 1.15 1.97
CA ARG A 27 17.82 1.89 1.41
C ARG A 27 18.90 2.15 2.47
N ARG A 28 18.52 2.56 3.69
CA ARG A 28 19.48 2.79 4.78
C ARG A 28 20.17 1.49 5.19
N SER A 29 19.43 0.39 5.32
CA SER A 29 20.02 -0.91 5.65
C SER A 29 20.95 -1.40 4.53
N GLY A 30 20.55 -1.25 3.26
CA GLY A 30 21.40 -1.59 2.11
C GLY A 30 22.71 -0.80 2.08
N VAL A 31 22.66 0.52 2.33
CA VAL A 31 23.87 1.36 2.41
C VAL A 31 24.76 0.96 3.59
N ILE A 32 24.18 0.69 4.77
CA ILE A 32 24.95 0.25 5.95
C ILE A 32 25.66 -1.08 5.66
N VAL A 33 24.96 -2.06 5.07
CA VAL A 33 25.54 -3.35 4.70
C VAL A 33 26.66 -3.16 3.67
N ALA A 34 26.46 -2.32 2.65
CA ALA A 34 27.51 -2.02 1.67
C ALA A 34 28.77 -1.42 2.31
N VAL A 35 28.61 -0.50 3.27
CA VAL A 35 29.72 0.11 4.02
C VAL A 35 30.44 -0.93 4.89
N LEU A 36 29.70 -1.79 5.59
CA LEU A 36 30.29 -2.87 6.41
C LEU A 36 31.06 -3.87 5.55
N CYS A 37 30.50 -4.29 4.41
CA CYS A 37 31.18 -5.18 3.47
C CYS A 37 32.44 -4.54 2.88
N ALA A 38 32.40 -3.25 2.53
CA ALA A 38 33.57 -2.52 2.02
C ALA A 38 34.67 -2.38 3.08
N ALA A 39 34.31 -2.08 4.33
CA ALA A 39 35.25 -2.02 5.44
C ALA A 39 35.89 -3.39 5.74
N ALA A 40 35.09 -4.46 5.72
CA ALA A 40 35.58 -5.83 5.89
C ALA A 40 36.51 -6.24 4.73
N ALA A 41 36.19 -5.87 3.49
CA ALA A 41 37.05 -6.11 2.34
C ALA A 41 38.38 -5.37 2.46
N ALA A 42 38.38 -4.10 2.84
CA ALA A 42 39.60 -3.31 3.06
C ALA A 42 40.47 -3.92 4.17
N TRP A 43 39.86 -4.36 5.27
CA TRP A 43 40.55 -5.04 6.36
C TRP A 43 41.19 -6.37 5.90
N LEU A 44 40.46 -7.18 5.14
CA LEU A 44 40.96 -8.44 4.60
C LEU A 44 42.12 -8.23 3.61
N ILE A 45 42.05 -7.20 2.77
CA ILE A 45 43.14 -6.85 1.84
C ILE A 45 44.37 -6.38 2.61
N TYR A 46 44.21 -5.62 3.70
CA TYR A 46 45.31 -5.20 4.57
C TYR A 46 46.03 -6.39 5.23
N LEU A 47 45.33 -7.50 5.52
CA LEU A 47 45.96 -8.72 6.08
C LEU A 47 46.95 -9.40 5.11
N GLY A 48 46.93 -9.07 3.81
CA GLY A 48 47.95 -9.50 2.84
C GLY A 48 48.05 -11.01 2.58
N LYS A 49 47.09 -11.82 3.05
CA LYS A 49 47.09 -13.29 2.88
C LYS A 49 46.48 -13.69 1.53
N PRO A 50 46.96 -14.75 0.86
CA PRO A 50 46.44 -15.14 -0.46
C PRO A 50 44.93 -15.40 -0.49
N TRP A 51 44.39 -16.00 0.57
CA TRP A 51 42.95 -16.28 0.70
C TRP A 51 42.10 -15.03 0.92
N SER A 52 42.69 -13.93 1.42
CA SER A 52 41.95 -12.72 1.77
C SER A 52 41.59 -11.87 0.54
N TYR A 53 42.36 -11.98 -0.54
CA TYR A 53 42.03 -11.35 -1.82
C TYR A 53 40.77 -11.93 -2.46
N VAL A 54 40.60 -13.26 -2.39
CA VAL A 54 39.42 -13.95 -2.95
C VAL A 54 38.16 -13.54 -2.19
N VAL A 55 38.21 -13.57 -0.85
CA VAL A 55 37.08 -13.17 0.00
C VAL A 55 36.79 -11.67 -0.12
N GLY A 56 37.83 -10.83 -0.20
CA GLY A 56 37.69 -9.39 -0.43
C GLY A 56 37.02 -9.06 -1.76
N ALA A 57 37.37 -9.76 -2.85
CA ALA A 57 36.73 -9.58 -4.15
C ALA A 57 35.23 -9.92 -4.11
N VAL A 58 34.85 -11.01 -3.45
CA VAL A 58 33.42 -11.39 -3.27
C VAL A 58 32.67 -10.32 -2.48
N LEU A 59 33.27 -9.78 -1.41
CA LEU A 59 32.67 -8.71 -0.62
C LEU A 59 32.49 -7.40 -1.39
N ILE A 60 33.44 -7.04 -2.27
CA ILE A 60 33.31 -5.88 -3.16
C ILE A 60 32.14 -6.07 -4.13
N VAL A 61 32.02 -7.24 -4.76
CA VAL A 61 30.89 -7.55 -5.65
C VAL A 61 29.55 -7.50 -4.88
N ALA A 62 29.51 -8.02 -3.65
CA ALA A 62 28.33 -7.93 -2.80
C ALA A 62 27.99 -6.47 -2.43
N ALA A 63 28.99 -5.64 -2.14
CA ALA A 63 28.79 -4.22 -1.84
C ALA A 63 28.27 -3.44 -3.06
N VAL A 64 28.83 -3.69 -4.25
CA VAL A 64 28.40 -3.06 -5.50
C VAL A 64 26.98 -3.47 -5.86
N THR A 65 26.64 -4.76 -5.77
CA THR A 65 25.28 -5.24 -6.05
C THR A 65 24.25 -4.71 -5.04
N SER A 66 24.60 -4.65 -3.76
CA SER A 66 23.75 -4.04 -2.72
C SER A 66 23.51 -2.53 -2.98
N LEU A 67 24.57 -1.79 -3.31
CA LEU A 67 24.47 -0.37 -3.64
C LEU A 67 23.65 -0.14 -4.91
N TRP A 68 23.82 -1.00 -5.92
CA TRP A 68 23.03 -0.97 -7.14
C TRP A 68 21.54 -1.14 -6.83
N VAL A 69 21.16 -2.16 -6.08
CA VAL A 69 19.76 -2.38 -5.65
C VAL A 69 19.23 -1.18 -4.87
N ALA A 70 20.01 -0.61 -3.95
CA ALA A 70 19.61 0.55 -3.15
C ALA A 70 19.36 1.82 -4.00
N LEU A 71 20.07 1.98 -5.12
CA LEU A 71 19.93 3.13 -6.03
C LEU A 71 18.89 2.90 -7.14
N TRP A 72 18.66 1.65 -7.53
CA TRP A 72 17.79 1.31 -8.66
C TRP A 72 16.35 0.95 -8.23
N ALA A 73 16.17 0.30 -7.07
CA ALA A 73 14.85 -0.01 -6.51
C ALA A 73 13.88 1.19 -6.46
N PRO A 74 14.28 2.40 -6.02
CA PRO A 74 13.35 3.53 -5.96
C PRO A 74 12.96 4.11 -7.33
N ARG A 75 13.69 3.80 -8.41
CA ARG A 75 13.37 4.30 -9.76
C ARG A 75 12.29 3.47 -10.46
N LYS A 76 12.04 2.25 -10.01
CA LYS A 76 11.05 1.33 -10.59
C LYS A 76 9.71 1.32 -9.85
N ILE A 77 9.60 2.04 -8.75
CA ILE A 77 8.31 2.31 -8.14
C ILE A 77 7.68 3.35 -9.06
N GLY A 78 6.68 2.93 -9.86
CA GLY A 78 5.91 3.81 -10.75
C GLY A 78 5.52 5.10 -10.03
N THR A 79 5.41 6.18 -10.79
CA THR A 79 5.16 7.49 -10.20
C THR A 79 3.91 7.36 -9.32
N ILE A 80 3.96 7.81 -8.07
CA ILE A 80 2.83 7.71 -7.12
C ILE A 80 1.52 8.20 -7.77
N GLU A 81 1.67 9.16 -8.68
CA GLU A 81 0.65 9.67 -9.60
C GLU A 81 -0.01 8.61 -10.47
N GLU A 82 0.75 7.77 -11.17
CA GLU A 82 0.21 6.62 -11.94
C GLU A 82 -0.53 5.64 -11.02
N LEU A 83 -0.01 5.40 -9.81
CA LEU A 83 -0.64 4.49 -8.86
C LEU A 83 -2.01 5.02 -8.38
N TYR A 84 -2.12 6.31 -8.09
CA TYR A 84 -3.41 6.92 -7.71
C TYR A 84 -4.36 7.06 -8.91
N HIS A 85 -3.83 7.34 -10.10
CA HIS A 85 -4.61 7.53 -11.33
C HIS A 85 -5.26 6.23 -11.81
N ASP A 86 -4.51 5.12 -11.77
CA ASP A 86 -4.98 3.83 -12.30
C ASP A 86 -5.82 3.05 -11.28
N SER A 87 -5.80 3.45 -10.01
CA SER A 87 -6.53 2.80 -8.93
C SER A 87 -7.98 3.28 -8.83
N PRO A 88 -8.96 2.37 -8.70
CA PRO A 88 -10.35 2.75 -8.56
C PRO A 88 -10.65 3.40 -7.20
N LEU A 89 -11.57 4.35 -7.21
CA LEU A 89 -12.10 5.00 -6.03
C LEU A 89 -12.98 4.00 -5.24
N VAL A 90 -12.77 3.94 -3.92
CA VAL A 90 -13.44 3.02 -3.00
C VAL A 90 -13.76 3.69 -1.67
N PRO A 91 -14.85 3.31 -0.99
CA PRO A 91 -15.12 3.77 0.36
C PRO A 91 -14.23 3.05 1.37
N ALA A 92 -13.68 3.82 2.30
CA ALA A 92 -13.10 3.31 3.53
C ALA A 92 -13.65 4.06 4.75
N VAL A 93 -13.74 3.38 5.88
CA VAL A 93 -14.13 3.96 7.17
C VAL A 93 -13.09 3.62 8.23
N VAL A 94 -12.93 4.51 9.20
CA VAL A 94 -12.15 4.19 10.40
C VAL A 94 -12.92 3.15 11.21
N ALA A 95 -12.39 1.94 11.31
CA ALA A 95 -13.00 0.85 12.04
C ALA A 95 -12.66 0.88 13.52
N THR A 96 -11.38 1.04 13.84
CA THR A 96 -10.89 1.06 15.22
C THR A 96 -9.81 2.12 15.38
N THR A 97 -9.74 2.69 16.58
CA THR A 97 -8.77 3.71 16.96
C THR A 97 -7.87 3.14 18.06
N ARG A 98 -6.55 3.27 17.92
CA ARG A 98 -5.55 2.79 18.88
C ARG A 98 -4.64 3.94 19.33
N ALA A 99 -3.96 3.77 20.46
CA ALA A 99 -3.07 4.81 21.01
C ALA A 99 -1.98 5.26 20.02
N ARG A 100 -1.57 4.38 19.10
CA ARG A 100 -0.60 4.67 18.03
C ARG A 100 -1.19 4.37 16.65
N GLY A 101 -2.33 4.99 16.31
CA GLY A 101 -2.91 5.01 14.97
C GLY A 101 -4.31 4.42 14.87
N MET A 102 -4.71 3.91 13.71
CA MET A 102 -6.08 3.48 13.42
C MET A 102 -6.13 2.36 12.39
N THR A 103 -7.17 1.55 12.42
CA THR A 103 -7.44 0.54 11.38
C THR A 103 -8.56 1.05 10.48
N LEU A 104 -8.29 1.10 9.18
CA LEU A 104 -9.27 1.37 8.14
C LEU A 104 -9.93 0.06 7.71
N LEU A 105 -11.23 0.09 7.46
CA LEU A 105 -11.97 -0.95 6.77
C LEU A 105 -12.45 -0.35 5.45
N ALA A 106 -12.14 -1.01 4.33
CA ALA A 106 -12.54 -0.59 3.00
C ALA A 106 -13.35 -1.67 2.30
N LEU A 107 -14.26 -1.26 1.43
CA LEU A 107 -14.98 -2.14 0.52
C LEU A 107 -14.33 -2.01 -0.86
N ILE A 108 -13.78 -3.10 -1.38
CA ILE A 108 -13.00 -3.09 -2.63
C ILE A 108 -13.55 -4.14 -3.58
N ASP A 109 -13.84 -3.74 -4.82
CA ASP A 109 -14.05 -4.67 -5.92
C ASP A 109 -12.68 -5.24 -6.36
N ILE A 110 -12.46 -6.52 -6.08
CA ILE A 110 -11.25 -7.26 -6.41
C ILE A 110 -11.35 -7.99 -7.75
N ALA A 111 -12.46 -7.86 -8.47
CA ALA A 111 -12.58 -8.45 -9.81
C ALA A 111 -11.58 -7.81 -10.77
N LYS A 112 -10.97 -8.62 -11.63
CA LYS A 112 -10.21 -8.12 -12.77
C LYS A 112 -11.19 -7.56 -13.81
N PRO A 113 -10.78 -6.55 -14.60
CA PRO A 113 -11.64 -5.95 -15.63
C PRO A 113 -12.24 -6.97 -16.61
N GLU A 114 -11.56 -8.08 -16.84
CA GLU A 114 -11.96 -9.14 -17.78
C GLU A 114 -12.96 -10.16 -17.19
N ALA A 115 -13.22 -10.11 -15.87
CA ALA A 115 -14.04 -11.10 -15.17
C ALA A 115 -15.56 -10.98 -15.45
N GLY A 116 -16.01 -9.83 -15.98
CA GLY A 116 -17.42 -9.58 -16.30
C GLY A 116 -18.39 -9.52 -15.11
N THR A 117 -17.92 -9.77 -13.89
CA THR A 117 -18.72 -9.80 -12.65
C THR A 117 -17.96 -9.15 -11.49
N HIS A 118 -18.65 -8.35 -10.68
CA HIS A 118 -18.06 -7.67 -9.54
C HIS A 118 -17.81 -8.63 -8.37
N HIS A 119 -16.65 -8.52 -7.74
CA HIS A 119 -16.27 -9.34 -6.60
C HIS A 119 -15.84 -8.43 -5.45
N TYR A 120 -16.74 -8.15 -4.52
CA TYR A 120 -16.43 -7.25 -3.41
C TYR A 120 -15.77 -7.99 -2.25
N ALA A 121 -14.77 -7.35 -1.66
CA ALA A 121 -14.11 -7.79 -0.45
C ALA A 121 -13.99 -6.64 0.55
N LEU A 122 -14.13 -6.98 1.83
CA LEU A 122 -13.74 -6.12 2.93
C LEU A 122 -12.25 -6.28 3.16
N VAL A 123 -11.52 -5.17 3.21
CA VAL A 123 -10.08 -5.14 3.41
C VAL A 123 -9.75 -4.21 4.56
N THR A 124 -8.92 -4.67 5.48
CA THR A 124 -8.44 -3.84 6.58
C THR A 124 -7.01 -3.36 6.35
N ARG A 125 -6.73 -2.11 6.73
CA ARG A 125 -5.39 -1.55 6.69
C ARG A 125 -5.09 -0.76 7.95
N ASP A 126 -3.97 -1.09 8.58
CA ASP A 126 -3.43 -0.31 9.66
C ASP A 126 -2.73 0.95 9.14
N VAL A 127 -3.12 2.09 9.70
CA VAL A 127 -2.51 3.39 9.41
C VAL A 127 -2.10 4.09 10.71
N LEU A 128 -1.11 4.98 10.63
CA LEU A 128 -0.68 5.78 11.79
C LEU A 128 -1.48 7.07 11.90
N ALA A 129 -1.68 7.76 10.79
CA ALA A 129 -2.42 9.00 10.72
C ALA A 129 -3.05 9.17 9.33
N ILE A 130 -4.17 9.88 9.31
CA ILE A 130 -4.89 10.23 8.09
C ILE A 130 -5.08 11.75 8.14
N PRO A 131 -4.24 12.52 7.44
CA PRO A 131 -4.37 13.97 7.39
C PRO A 131 -5.79 14.38 6.95
N GLY A 132 -6.35 15.43 7.54
CA GLY A 132 -7.68 15.92 7.17
C GLY A 132 -8.87 15.10 7.70
N HIS A 133 -8.64 13.94 8.35
CA HIS A 133 -9.70 13.11 8.91
C HIS A 133 -9.59 12.98 10.42
N ARG A 134 -10.74 12.78 11.07
CA ARG A 134 -10.79 12.58 12.52
C ARG A 134 -10.46 11.14 12.88
N ALA A 135 -9.70 10.95 13.96
CA ALA A 135 -9.46 9.64 14.53
C ALA A 135 -10.68 9.13 15.30
N ARG A 136 -11.78 8.89 14.59
CA ARG A 136 -13.06 8.50 15.16
C ARG A 136 -13.64 7.32 14.38
N VAL A 137 -14.08 6.29 15.09
CA VAL A 137 -14.78 5.15 14.49
C VAL A 137 -15.99 5.61 13.68
N GLY A 138 -16.12 5.10 12.46
CA GLY A 138 -17.15 5.46 11.49
C GLY A 138 -16.85 6.72 10.67
N GLU A 139 -15.71 7.38 10.88
CA GLU A 139 -15.26 8.46 10.00
C GLU A 139 -15.10 7.93 8.56
N GLN A 140 -15.71 8.62 7.60
CA GLN A 140 -15.59 8.30 6.18
C GLN A 140 -14.27 8.84 5.61
N VAL A 141 -13.52 7.95 4.97
CA VAL A 141 -12.20 8.23 4.40
C VAL A 141 -12.20 7.77 2.93
N PRO A 142 -12.43 8.67 1.96
CA PRO A 142 -12.37 8.30 0.56
C PRO A 142 -10.96 7.82 0.21
N SER A 143 -10.88 6.66 -0.43
CA SER A 143 -9.63 5.95 -0.67
C SER A 143 -9.59 5.43 -2.10
N VAL A 144 -8.41 5.09 -2.58
CA VAL A 144 -8.24 4.31 -3.82
C VAL A 144 -7.83 2.88 -3.47
N ALA A 145 -8.24 1.91 -4.26
CA ALA A 145 -7.83 0.52 -4.08
C ALA A 145 -6.61 0.21 -4.94
N VAL A 146 -5.47 0.00 -4.28
CA VAL A 146 -4.29 -0.53 -4.95
C VAL A 146 -4.45 -2.04 -5.07
N LEU A 147 -4.58 -2.50 -6.30
CA LEU A 147 -4.79 -3.89 -6.68
C LEU A 147 -3.53 -4.43 -7.35
N SER A 148 -3.08 -5.62 -6.95
CA SER A 148 -1.92 -6.27 -7.57
C SER A 148 -1.98 -7.78 -7.46
N ASP A 149 -1.32 -8.47 -8.39
CA ASP A 149 -1.12 -9.91 -8.30
C ASP A 149 0.15 -10.23 -7.51
N ARG A 150 0.12 -11.32 -6.71
CA ARG A 150 1.31 -11.80 -6.00
C ARG A 150 2.32 -12.43 -6.94
N THR A 151 1.85 -12.94 -8.09
CA THR A 151 2.68 -13.57 -9.12
C THR A 151 2.26 -13.10 -10.51
N THR A 152 3.23 -12.96 -11.42
CA THR A 152 3.00 -12.54 -12.81
C THR A 152 2.23 -13.57 -13.65
N SER A 153 2.09 -14.80 -13.16
CA SER A 153 1.37 -15.90 -13.82
C SER A 153 -0.06 -16.09 -13.30
N ASN A 154 -0.58 -15.15 -12.51
CA ASN A 154 -1.90 -15.32 -11.92
C ASN A 154 -3.01 -15.27 -12.99
N LYS A 155 -3.69 -16.41 -13.19
CA LYS A 155 -4.82 -16.56 -14.11
C LYS A 155 -6.19 -16.41 -13.43
N SER A 156 -6.24 -16.04 -12.15
CA SER A 156 -7.53 -15.84 -11.48
C SER A 156 -8.22 -14.58 -11.97
N ASP A 157 -9.55 -14.63 -11.99
CA ASP A 157 -10.44 -13.51 -12.33
C ASP A 157 -10.50 -12.43 -11.23
N VAL A 158 -9.80 -12.66 -10.10
CA VAL A 158 -9.68 -11.70 -9.00
C VAL A 158 -8.24 -11.33 -8.71
N TRP A 159 -8.02 -10.11 -8.23
CA TRP A 159 -6.74 -9.65 -7.72
C TRP A 159 -6.39 -10.33 -6.40
N GLN A 160 -5.15 -10.78 -6.25
CA GLN A 160 -4.68 -11.47 -5.04
C GLN A 160 -4.36 -10.52 -3.89
N MET A 161 -3.92 -9.29 -4.20
CA MET A 161 -3.62 -8.27 -3.21
C MET A 161 -4.49 -7.06 -3.48
N ALA A 162 -5.12 -6.57 -2.41
CA ALA A 162 -5.91 -5.35 -2.42
C ALA A 162 -5.56 -4.56 -1.18
N SER A 163 -5.32 -3.26 -1.33
CA SER A 163 -5.04 -2.38 -0.21
C SER A 163 -5.68 -1.01 -0.43
N PRO A 164 -6.45 -0.49 0.54
CA PRO A 164 -6.94 0.89 0.47
C PRO A 164 -5.79 1.88 0.73
N MET A 165 -5.74 2.95 -0.05
CA MET A 165 -4.87 4.10 0.16
C MET A 165 -5.71 5.37 0.23
N PRO A 166 -5.76 6.06 1.39
CA PRO A 166 -6.50 7.31 1.51
C PRO A 166 -6.06 8.35 0.48
N ILE A 167 -7.03 9.05 -0.11
CA ILE A 167 -6.77 10.15 -1.05
C ILE A 167 -6.09 11.32 -0.33
N SER A 168 -6.38 11.49 0.96
CA SER A 168 -5.75 12.49 1.83
C SER A 168 -4.24 12.31 2.04
N TRP A 169 -3.67 11.20 1.59
CA TRP A 169 -2.22 11.08 1.49
C TRP A 169 -1.66 11.75 0.24
N GLY A 170 -2.42 11.77 -0.85
CA GLY A 170 -2.03 12.41 -2.12
C GLY A 170 -2.33 13.91 -2.16
N THR A 171 -3.29 14.40 -1.39
CA THR A 171 -3.70 15.81 -1.40
C THR A 171 -4.19 16.27 -0.03
N ARG A 172 -4.00 17.57 0.25
CA ARG A 172 -4.56 18.25 1.42
C ARG A 172 -5.82 19.05 1.11
N ASP A 173 -6.20 19.13 -0.17
CA ASP A 173 -7.32 19.96 -0.59
C ASP A 173 -8.64 19.34 -0.12
N THR A 174 -9.30 20.02 0.81
CA THR A 174 -10.59 19.58 1.38
C THR A 174 -11.70 19.51 0.34
N LYS A 175 -11.62 20.30 -0.75
CA LYS A 175 -12.59 20.22 -1.85
C LYS A 175 -12.46 18.92 -2.61
N VAL A 176 -11.23 18.50 -2.93
CA VAL A 176 -10.94 17.22 -3.57
C VAL A 176 -11.40 16.06 -2.70
N LEU A 177 -11.17 16.13 -1.37
CA LEU A 177 -11.65 15.10 -0.45
C LEU A 177 -13.18 15.02 -0.40
N ALA A 178 -13.86 16.17 -0.38
CA ALA A 178 -15.32 16.20 -0.39
C ALA A 178 -15.91 15.69 -1.71
N GLU A 179 -15.31 16.03 -2.84
CA GLU A 179 -15.70 15.56 -4.16
C GLU A 179 -15.49 14.04 -4.30
N ALA A 180 -14.34 13.54 -3.85
CA ALA A 180 -14.07 12.10 -3.83
C ALA A 180 -15.06 11.35 -2.93
N ALA A 181 -15.40 11.89 -1.76
CA ALA A 181 -16.39 11.28 -0.88
C ALA A 181 -17.80 11.28 -1.53
N GLY A 182 -18.16 12.35 -2.23
CA GLY A 182 -19.44 12.50 -2.93
C GLY A 182 -19.55 11.67 -4.22
N ALA A 183 -18.43 11.29 -4.84
CA ALA A 183 -18.41 10.45 -6.03
C ALA A 183 -18.61 8.95 -5.73
N ILE A 184 -18.45 8.54 -4.46
CA ILE A 184 -18.71 7.17 -3.99
C ILE A 184 -20.20 6.98 -3.71
N ASP A 185 -20.75 5.82 -4.06
CA ASP A 185 -22.19 5.61 -3.94
C ASP A 185 -22.58 5.44 -2.46
N ASN A 186 -23.71 6.03 -2.08
CA ASN A 186 -24.30 5.89 -0.76
C ASN A 186 -24.60 4.43 -0.41
N ALA A 187 -24.90 3.60 -1.42
CA ALA A 187 -25.04 2.15 -1.27
C ALA A 187 -23.80 1.51 -0.64
N GLU A 188 -22.62 1.87 -1.15
CA GLU A 188 -21.33 1.33 -0.69
C GLU A 188 -21.00 1.84 0.71
N TRP A 189 -21.24 3.14 0.97
CA TRP A 189 -21.07 3.72 2.31
C TRP A 189 -21.95 3.04 3.37
N ARG A 190 -23.21 2.76 3.03
CA ARG A 190 -24.15 2.06 3.92
C ARG A 190 -23.72 0.62 4.17
N LEU A 191 -23.32 -0.10 3.12
CA LEU A 191 -22.85 -1.48 3.26
C LEU A 191 -21.65 -1.54 4.20
N LEU A 192 -20.68 -0.64 4.01
CA LEU A 192 -19.48 -0.57 4.83
C LEU A 192 -19.81 -0.21 6.30
N ALA A 193 -20.72 0.74 6.53
CA ALA A 193 -21.18 1.09 7.87
C ALA A 193 -21.88 -0.08 8.58
N ASN A 194 -22.68 -0.88 7.85
CA ASN A 194 -23.35 -2.06 8.40
C ASN A 194 -22.36 -3.18 8.75
N LYS A 195 -21.28 -3.32 7.99
CA LYS A 195 -20.25 -4.34 8.15
C LYS A 195 -19.08 -3.90 9.04
N LEU A 196 -19.15 -2.70 9.65
CA LEU A 196 -18.11 -2.14 10.52
C LEU A 196 -17.71 -3.08 11.67
N LYS A 197 -18.68 -3.84 12.21
CA LYS A 197 -18.45 -4.81 13.29
C LYS A 197 -17.57 -5.99 12.87
N LEU A 198 -17.46 -6.27 11.57
CA LEU A 198 -16.60 -7.33 11.06
C LEU A 198 -15.14 -6.90 10.97
N ALA A 199 -14.80 -5.62 11.23
CA ALA A 199 -13.44 -5.13 11.03
C ALA A 199 -12.39 -5.91 11.84
N ASP A 200 -12.70 -6.28 13.08
CA ASP A 200 -11.77 -7.05 13.91
C ASP A 200 -11.57 -8.47 13.38
N GLU A 201 -12.64 -9.09 12.86
CA GLU A 201 -12.59 -10.41 12.22
C GLU A 201 -11.78 -10.36 10.91
N VAL A 202 -12.04 -9.35 10.07
CA VAL A 202 -11.29 -9.13 8.82
C VAL A 202 -9.81 -8.87 9.11
N ASN A 203 -9.49 -8.10 10.16
CA ASN A 203 -8.12 -7.80 10.54
C ASN A 203 -7.38 -9.01 11.14
N ALA A 204 -8.11 -9.98 11.68
CA ALA A 204 -7.55 -11.22 12.20
C ALA A 204 -7.22 -12.26 11.11
N THR A 205 -7.72 -12.08 9.87
CA THR A 205 -7.38 -12.99 8.77
C THR A 205 -5.95 -12.76 8.27
N ASP A 206 -5.29 -13.82 7.78
CA ASP A 206 -3.91 -13.75 7.29
C ASP A 206 -3.73 -12.72 6.17
N GLU A 207 -4.74 -12.59 5.31
CA GLU A 207 -4.73 -11.63 4.19
C GLU A 207 -5.33 -10.27 4.54
N ARG A 208 -5.79 -10.09 5.79
CA ARG A 208 -6.53 -8.90 6.26
C ARG A 208 -7.70 -8.55 5.36
N ARG A 209 -8.29 -9.58 4.76
CA ARG A 209 -9.30 -9.54 3.71
C ARG A 209 -10.38 -10.58 3.98
N MET A 210 -11.61 -10.23 3.65
CA MET A 210 -12.77 -11.13 3.64
C MET A 210 -13.61 -10.86 2.41
N VAL A 211 -13.79 -11.88 1.57
CA VAL A 211 -14.63 -11.78 0.37
C VAL A 211 -16.11 -11.84 0.80
N LEU A 212 -16.92 -10.93 0.26
CA LEU A 212 -18.35 -10.92 0.51
C LEU A 212 -19.05 -11.86 -0.46
N ASP A 213 -20.04 -12.60 0.05
CA ASP A 213 -20.92 -13.40 -0.81
C ASP A 213 -21.83 -12.45 -1.61
N HIS A 214 -22.12 -12.80 -2.85
CA HIS A 214 -22.98 -12.03 -3.75
C HIS A 214 -24.39 -11.80 -3.14
N LYS A 215 -24.85 -12.72 -2.30
CA LYS A 215 -26.14 -12.60 -1.59
C LYS A 215 -26.16 -11.48 -0.55
N ASP A 216 -25.01 -11.18 0.05
CA ASP A 216 -24.86 -10.16 1.09
C ASP A 216 -24.75 -8.74 0.52
N LEU A 217 -24.61 -8.61 -0.80
CA LEU A 217 -24.55 -7.34 -1.49
C LEU A 217 -25.96 -6.76 -1.69
N PRO A 218 -26.13 -5.44 -1.50
CA PRO A 218 -27.36 -4.75 -1.87
C PRO A 218 -27.58 -4.86 -3.39
N PRO A 219 -28.84 -4.79 -3.87
CA PRO A 219 -29.16 -4.96 -5.29
C PRO A 219 -28.41 -4.02 -6.23
N GLU A 220 -28.03 -2.83 -5.73
CA GLU A 220 -27.27 -1.80 -6.44
C GLU A 220 -25.82 -2.21 -6.75
N LEU A 221 -25.28 -3.19 -6.00
CA LEU A 221 -23.89 -3.66 -6.10
C LEU A 221 -23.78 -5.11 -6.60
N ARG A 222 -24.89 -5.71 -7.04
CA ARG A 222 -24.91 -7.06 -7.64
C ARG A 222 -24.61 -6.98 -9.14
#